data_AF-A0A814G6Y4-F1
#
_entry.id   AF-A0A814G6Y4-F1
#
_cell.length_a   1.000
_cell.length_b   1.000
_cell.length_c   1.000
_cell.angle_alpha   90.00
_cell.angle_beta   90.00
_cell.angle_gamma   90.00
#
_symmetry.space_group_name_H-M   'P 1'
#
loop_
_entity.id
_entity.type
_entity.pdbx_description
1 polymer ?
#
loop_
_entity_poly.entity_id
_entity_poly.type
_entity_poly.pdbx_seq_one_letter_code
_entity_poly.pdbx_strand_id
1 'polypeptide(L)'
;MIRSPFFTGFIILCCVTRIYTQQCEQSVDLARFDCHPDDGASQERCEARKCCWRLPVQHTNSTQNYRKSLQDISVPLCYFPSDFPAYSIVSNEPTSF
;
A
#
# COMPACT_ATOMS: atom_id res chain seq x y z
N MET A 1 -40.02 -39.61 -7.45
CA MET A 1 -40.22 -38.29 -6.81
C MET A 1 -39.78 -38.48 -5.37
N ILE A 2 -38.60 -38.06 -4.92
CA ILE A 2 -38.16 -36.68 -4.70
C ILE A 2 -36.65 -36.59 -4.98
N ARG A 3 -36.25 -35.75 -5.93
CA ARG A 3 -34.84 -35.37 -6.13
C ARG A 3 -34.53 -34.31 -5.08
N SER A 4 -33.66 -34.63 -4.12
CA SER A 4 -33.21 -33.70 -3.07
C SER A 4 -31.82 -33.18 -3.45
N PRO A 5 -31.66 -31.93 -3.90
CA PRO A 5 -30.37 -31.38 -4.28
C PRO A 5 -29.75 -30.64 -3.09
N PHE A 6 -29.28 -31.38 -2.10
CA PHE A 6 -28.55 -30.80 -0.95
C PHE A 6 -27.07 -31.24 -0.93
N PHE A 7 -26.44 -31.36 -2.09
CA PHE A 7 -25.00 -31.67 -2.19
C PHE A 7 -24.20 -30.71 -3.08
N THR A 8 -24.75 -29.55 -3.40
CA THR A 8 -24.09 -28.49 -4.19
C THR A 8 -24.15 -27.14 -3.49
N GLY A 9 -23.98 -27.12 -2.17
CA GLY A 9 -24.06 -25.90 -1.35
C GLY A 9 -22.75 -25.43 -0.72
N PHE A 10 -21.64 -26.17 -0.83
CA PHE A 10 -20.43 -25.93 -0.03
C PHE A 10 -19.14 -25.64 -0.82
N ILE A 11 -19.21 -25.44 -2.15
CA ILE A 11 -18.01 -25.25 -3.00
C ILE A 11 -17.97 -23.88 -3.73
N ILE A 12 -19.01 -23.03 -3.60
CA ILE A 12 -19.07 -21.73 -4.32
C ILE A 12 -19.21 -20.55 -3.35
N LEU A 13 -18.37 -20.51 -2.30
CA LEU A 13 -18.25 -19.32 -1.44
C LEU A 13 -16.81 -19.06 -0.97
N CYS A 14 -15.80 -19.48 -1.74
CA CYS A 14 -14.39 -19.15 -1.48
C CYS A 14 -13.71 -18.34 -2.61
N CYS A 15 -14.43 -17.92 -3.66
CA CYS A 15 -13.79 -17.45 -4.90
C CYS A 15 -13.82 -15.94 -5.21
N VAL A 16 -14.28 -15.03 -4.34
CA VAL A 16 -14.41 -13.61 -4.79
C VAL A 16 -13.87 -12.51 -3.88
N THR A 17 -13.38 -12.81 -2.68
CA THR A 17 -12.65 -11.79 -1.92
C THR A 17 -11.17 -11.94 -2.20
N ARG A 18 -10.67 -11.30 -3.27
CA ARG A 18 -9.26 -10.91 -3.28
C ARG A 18 -9.07 -10.04 -2.03
N ILE A 19 -8.42 -10.59 -1.01
CA ILE A 19 -7.95 -9.77 0.11
C ILE A 19 -6.87 -8.88 -0.52
N TYR A 20 -7.23 -7.65 -0.85
CA TYR A 20 -6.30 -6.64 -1.35
C TYR A 20 -5.42 -6.24 -0.16
N THR A 21 -4.42 -7.07 0.13
CA THR A 21 -3.33 -6.70 1.01
C THR A 21 -2.35 -5.89 0.18
N GLN A 22 -2.44 -4.58 0.30
CA GLN A 22 -1.45 -3.61 -0.18
C GLN A 22 -0.01 -4.13 0.01
N GLN A 23 0.78 -4.16 -1.07
CA GLN A 23 2.14 -4.68 -1.04
C GLN A 23 3.10 -3.68 -0.37
N CYS A 24 3.28 -3.85 0.95
CA CYS A 24 4.08 -2.92 1.77
C CYS A 24 5.54 -3.34 1.98
N GLU A 25 5.91 -4.59 1.72
CA GLU A 25 7.25 -5.10 2.04
C GLU A 25 8.32 -4.80 0.99
N GLN A 26 7.94 -4.54 -0.27
CA GLN A 26 8.91 -4.47 -1.37
C GLN A 26 9.65 -3.14 -1.50
N SER A 27 9.23 -2.07 -0.81
CA SER A 27 9.87 -0.76 -0.96
C SER A 27 11.08 -0.58 -0.04
N VAL A 28 12.25 -0.40 -0.65
CA VAL A 28 13.43 0.19 0.01
C VAL A 28 13.09 1.61 0.43
N ASP A 29 13.58 2.05 1.59
CA ASP A 29 13.25 3.34 2.19
C ASP A 29 13.46 4.54 1.25
N LEU A 30 14.54 4.53 0.47
CA LEU A 30 14.85 5.57 -0.51
C LEU A 30 13.90 5.61 -1.73
N ALA A 31 13.17 4.52 -2.00
CA ALA A 31 12.22 4.43 -3.11
C ALA A 31 10.78 4.70 -2.68
N ARG A 32 10.55 5.02 -1.40
CA ARG A 32 9.22 5.33 -0.89
C ARG A 32 8.79 6.72 -1.36
N PHE A 33 7.60 6.77 -1.95
CA PHE A 33 6.92 8.02 -2.27
C PHE A 33 5.83 8.31 -1.24
N ASP A 34 5.74 9.56 -0.78
CA ASP A 34 4.79 9.98 0.24
C ASP A 34 3.34 9.86 -0.25
N CYS A 35 2.52 9.13 0.51
CA CYS A 35 1.09 8.93 0.22
C CYS A 35 0.18 9.81 1.11
N HIS A 36 0.73 10.54 2.08
CA HIS A 36 -0.01 11.46 2.92
C HIS A 36 0.69 12.83 2.95
N PRO A 37 0.66 13.57 1.82
CA PRO A 37 1.32 14.88 1.71
C PRO A 37 0.66 15.97 2.58
N ASP A 38 -0.53 15.70 3.12
CA ASP A 38 -1.20 16.58 4.07
C ASP A 38 -0.56 16.47 5.47
N ASP A 39 -0.64 17.55 6.25
CA ASP A 39 -0.10 17.58 7.61
C ASP A 39 -0.73 16.52 8.53
N GLY A 40 0.07 16.00 9.45
CA GLY A 40 -0.42 15.12 10.51
C GLY A 40 -0.81 13.72 10.03
N ALA A 41 0.06 13.09 9.25
CA ALA A 41 -0.06 11.67 8.92
C ALA A 41 -0.09 10.83 10.21
N SER A 42 -1.12 10.01 10.36
CA SER A 42 -1.22 8.96 11.39
C SER A 42 -1.32 7.60 10.70
N GLN A 43 -1.06 6.53 11.44
CA GLN A 43 -1.20 5.18 10.91
C GLN A 43 -2.61 4.94 10.36
N GLU A 44 -3.62 5.32 11.14
CA GLU A 44 -5.02 5.11 10.79
C GLU A 44 -5.39 5.90 9.52
N ARG A 45 -4.93 7.15 9.40
CA ARG A 45 -5.17 7.99 8.21
C ARG A 45 -4.44 7.48 6.98
N CYS A 46 -3.23 6.94 7.16
CA CYS A 46 -2.45 6.35 6.08
C CYS A 46 -3.11 5.08 5.52
N GLU A 47 -3.48 4.18 6.40
CA GLU A 47 -4.12 2.91 6.04
C GLU A 47 -5.52 3.13 5.46
N ALA A 48 -6.25 4.17 5.91
CA ALA A 48 -7.51 4.58 5.31
C ALA A 48 -7.36 4.99 3.83
N ARG A 49 -6.20 5.52 3.42
CA ARG A 49 -5.85 5.80 2.02
C ARG A 49 -5.36 4.58 1.24
N LYS A 50 -5.39 3.38 1.86
CA LYS A 50 -4.84 2.13 1.29
C LYS A 50 -3.33 2.21 1.05
N CYS A 51 -2.65 2.98 1.90
CA CYS A 51 -1.20 3.15 1.87
C CYS A 51 -0.51 2.51 3.05
N CYS A 52 0.79 2.31 2.90
CA CYS A 52 1.61 1.56 3.83
C CYS A 52 2.18 2.46 4.93
N TRP A 53 2.16 1.96 6.16
CA TRP A 53 2.72 2.64 7.33
C TRP A 53 3.87 1.84 7.93
N ARG A 54 5.09 2.39 7.90
CA ARG A 54 6.28 1.70 8.45
C ARG A 54 7.40 2.67 8.80
N LEU A 55 8.07 2.43 9.92
CA LEU A 55 9.30 3.16 10.27
C LEU A 55 10.41 2.88 9.24
N PRO A 56 11.29 3.85 8.93
CA PRO A 56 12.51 3.57 8.19
C PRO A 56 13.41 2.55 8.93
N VAL A 57 14.05 1.66 8.20
CA VAL A 57 15.03 0.70 8.71
C VAL A 57 16.27 1.49 9.12
N GLN A 58 16.67 1.35 10.39
CA GLN A 58 17.86 2.02 10.90
C GLN A 58 19.10 1.41 10.22
N HIS A 59 19.80 2.19 9.39
CA HIS A 59 21.12 1.80 8.89
C HIS A 59 22.14 1.99 10.03
N THR A 60 22.34 0.94 10.82
CA THR A 60 23.21 0.98 12.01
C THR A 60 24.68 1.09 11.63
N ASN A 61 25.31 2.19 12.02
CA ASN A 61 26.69 2.27 12.53
C ASN A 61 26.86 3.46 13.49
N SER A 62 25.82 3.87 14.20
CA SER A 62 25.94 4.90 15.22
C SER A 62 24.98 4.64 16.37
N THR A 63 25.51 3.94 17.37
CA THR A 63 25.01 3.91 18.73
C THR A 63 25.01 5.32 19.32
N GLN A 64 24.00 6.15 19.04
CA GLN A 64 23.58 7.21 19.95
C GLN A 64 22.30 7.90 19.49
N ASN A 65 21.27 7.80 20.34
CA ASN A 65 20.17 8.74 20.47
C ASN A 65 19.33 9.02 19.21
N TYR A 66 18.24 8.24 19.09
CA TYR A 66 17.02 8.42 18.28
C TYR A 66 16.32 9.80 18.42
N ARG A 67 16.97 10.81 19.03
CA ARG A 67 16.54 12.21 19.10
C ARG A 67 17.33 13.15 18.19
N LYS A 68 18.19 12.60 17.33
CA LYS A 68 18.95 13.31 16.31
C LYS A 68 18.84 12.45 15.05
N SER A 69 17.82 12.60 14.21
CA SER A 69 17.71 13.81 13.42
C SER A 69 16.30 13.92 12.82
N LEU A 70 15.61 15.00 13.12
CA LEU A 70 14.50 15.54 12.31
C LEU A 70 14.94 15.91 10.88
N GLN A 71 16.16 15.54 10.48
CA GLN A 71 16.77 15.71 9.17
C GLN A 71 16.70 14.43 8.31
N ASP A 72 16.22 13.30 8.88
CA ASP A 72 15.91 12.04 8.16
C ASP A 72 14.38 11.91 7.88
N ILE A 73 13.64 13.03 8.06
CA ILE A 73 12.21 13.16 7.73
C ILE A 73 11.92 12.96 6.24
N SER A 74 12.94 12.90 5.39
CA SER A 74 12.76 12.67 3.95
C SER A 74 12.17 11.30 3.62
N VAL A 75 12.31 10.30 4.49
CA VAL A 75 11.70 8.98 4.26
C VAL A 75 10.27 8.97 4.82
N PRO A 76 9.24 8.91 3.96
CA PRO A 76 7.86 8.97 4.43
C PRO A 76 7.49 7.71 5.22
N LEU A 77 6.86 7.95 6.38
CA LEU A 77 6.23 6.93 7.21
C LEU A 77 5.03 6.31 6.49
N CYS A 78 4.24 7.16 5.82
CA CYS A 78 3.11 6.77 4.99
C CYS A 78 3.49 6.82 3.51
N TYR A 79 3.52 5.67 2.84
CA TYR A 79 3.99 5.59 1.46
C TYR A 79 3.10 4.73 0.57
N PHE A 80 3.18 4.94 -0.74
CA PHE A 80 2.42 4.16 -1.72
C PHE A 80 2.88 2.70 -1.76
N PRO A 81 1.96 1.71 -1.74
CA PRO A 81 2.30 0.32 -2.05
C PRO A 81 2.71 0.18 -3.51
N SER A 82 3.45 -0.89 -3.83
CA SER A 82 3.89 -1.15 -5.21
C SER A 82 2.74 -1.45 -6.17
N ASP A 83 1.60 -1.90 -5.66
CA ASP A 83 0.39 -2.22 -6.42
C ASP A 83 -0.71 -1.16 -6.28
N PHE A 84 -0.34 0.08 -5.94
CA PHE A 84 -1.30 1.18 -5.81
C PHE A 84 -2.04 1.44 -7.14
N PRO A 85 -3.39 1.59 -7.14
CA PRO A 85 -4.16 1.77 -8.37
C PRO A 85 -3.88 3.14 -9.00
N ALA A 86 -3.04 3.15 -10.02
CA ALA A 86 -2.72 4.32 -10.82
C ALA A 86 -3.66 4.47 -12.04
N TYR A 87 -3.46 5.54 -12.81
CA TYR A 87 -4.18 5.75 -14.06
C TYR A 87 -3.78 4.74 -15.13
N SER A 88 -4.74 4.36 -15.96
CA SER A 88 -4.52 3.62 -17.20
C SER A 88 -4.66 4.54 -18.41
N ILE A 89 -3.76 4.44 -19.38
CA ILE A 89 -3.87 5.18 -20.64
C ILE A 89 -5.05 4.60 -21.44
N VAL A 90 -6.05 5.43 -21.72
CA VAL A 90 -7.23 5.03 -22.51
C VAL A 90 -7.06 5.34 -24.00
N SER A 91 -6.32 6.40 -24.33
CA SER A 91 -6.03 6.80 -25.70
C SER A 91 -4.71 7.57 -25.74
N ASN A 92 -3.95 7.39 -26.82
CA ASN A 92 -2.69 8.06 -27.09
C ASN A 92 -2.61 8.54 -28.56
N GLU A 93 -3.75 8.95 -29.12
CA GLU A 93 -3.82 9.37 -30.52
C GLU A 93 -2.99 10.63 -30.79
N PRO A 94 -2.25 10.69 -31.91
CA PRO A 94 -1.44 11.86 -32.26
C PRO A 94 -2.30 13.13 -32.44
N THR A 95 -1.81 14.25 -31.90
CA THR A 95 -2.40 15.56 -32.15
C THR A 95 -1.77 16.17 -33.40
N SER A 96 -2.58 16.59 -34.39
CA SER A 96 -2.09 17.35 -35.54
C SER A 96 -1.79 18.80 -35.10
N PHE A 97 -0.50 19.17 -35.08
CA PHE A 97 -0.03 20.55 -34.93
C PHE A 97 0.20 21.20 -36.28
#